data_AF-A0A7N4NYR9-F1
#
_entry.id   AF-A0A7N4NYR9-F1
#
_cell.length_a   1.000
_cell.length_b   1.000
_cell.length_c   1.000
_cell.angle_alpha   90.00
_cell.angle_beta   90.00
_cell.angle_gamma   90.00
#
_symmetry.space_group_name_H-M   'P 1'
#
loop_
_entity.id
_entity.type
_entity.pdbx_description
1 polymer ?
#
loop_
_entity_poly.entity_id
_entity_poly.type
_entity_poly.pdbx_seq_one_letter_code
_entity_poly.pdbx_strand_id
1 'polypeptide(L)'
;MPLGKEVKVMQCWRCKRYGHRTGDKECPFFIKGNQKLEQFRVAHEDPMYDIIRENKRHEKDVRIHQLKKLLEDSSYYYSDSSTSSSSECKEKHKRKKKKEKHKKRKKEKKKKKKKKRKQKSKSNESSDSD
;
A
#
# COMPACT_ATOMS: atom_id res chain seq x y z
N MET A 1 10.35 10.57 52.38
CA MET A 1 10.36 10.23 50.93
C MET A 1 9.41 9.06 50.72
N PRO A 2 8.38 9.15 49.85
CA PRO A 2 7.49 8.02 49.64
C PRO A 2 8.19 6.99 48.75
N LEU A 3 8.82 6.01 49.40
CA LEU A 3 9.44 4.84 48.78
C LEU A 3 8.32 3.88 48.32
N GLY A 4 8.18 3.64 47.02
CA GLY A 4 7.33 2.55 46.50
C GLY A 4 6.31 2.90 45.40
N LYS A 5 6.16 4.17 44.99
CA LYS A 5 5.40 4.50 43.77
C LYS A 5 6.37 4.62 42.59
N GLU A 6 6.24 3.75 41.59
CA GLU A 6 6.89 3.95 40.30
C GLU A 6 6.46 5.30 39.74
N VAL A 7 7.39 6.26 39.74
CA VAL A 7 7.19 7.54 39.07
C VAL A 7 7.27 7.24 37.59
N LYS A 8 6.11 7.12 36.93
CA LYS A 8 6.10 7.03 35.47
C LYS A 8 6.52 8.41 34.94
N VAL A 9 7.81 8.52 34.69
CA VAL A 9 8.58 9.77 34.57
C VAL A 9 8.08 10.70 33.46
N MET A 10 7.40 10.16 32.44
CA MET A 10 6.87 10.94 31.31
C MET A 10 5.48 10.50 30.89
N GLN A 11 4.59 11.47 30.70
CA GLN A 11 3.28 11.28 30.10
C GLN A 11 3.32 11.53 28.59
N CYS A 12 2.86 10.57 27.80
CA CYS A 12 2.71 10.74 26.36
C CYS A 12 1.59 11.76 26.06
N TRP A 13 1.87 12.80 25.27
CA TRP A 13 0.86 13.79 24.90
C TRP A 13 -0.24 13.20 23.99
N ARG A 14 0.10 12.19 23.20
CA ARG A 14 -0.80 11.57 22.21
C ARG A 14 -1.80 10.61 22.86
N CYS A 15 -1.36 9.75 23.78
CA CYS A 15 -2.23 8.76 24.43
C CYS A 15 -2.53 9.01 25.90
N LYS A 16 -1.90 10.03 26.50
CA LYS A 16 -2.02 10.42 27.92
C LYS A 16 -1.66 9.32 28.92
N ARG A 17 -1.11 8.18 28.45
CA ARG A 17 -0.50 7.17 29.32
C ARG A 17 0.91 7.58 29.67
N TYR A 18 1.32 7.21 30.88
CA TYR A 18 2.68 7.39 31.31
C TYR A 18 3.56 6.18 30.96
N GLY A 19 4.86 6.41 30.77
CA GLY A 19 5.86 5.37 30.50
C GLY A 19 6.48 5.38 29.11
N HIS A 20 6.03 6.26 28.20
CA HIS A 20 6.63 6.44 26.87
C HIS A 20 6.47 7.88 26.38
N ARG A 21 7.32 8.31 25.45
CA ARG A 21 7.27 9.60 24.77
C ARG A 21 6.36 9.55 23.55
N THR A 22 6.01 10.74 23.07
CA THR A 22 5.20 10.88 21.86
C THR A 22 6.04 10.51 20.64
N GLY A 23 5.74 9.38 20.00
CA GLY A 23 6.51 8.85 18.85
C GLY A 23 7.11 7.46 19.11
N ASP A 24 7.09 7.00 20.36
CA ASP A 24 7.59 5.66 20.70
C ASP A 24 6.69 4.56 20.13
N LYS A 25 7.30 3.42 19.79
CA LYS A 25 6.60 2.23 19.28
C LYS A 25 5.58 1.66 20.27
N GLU A 26 5.81 1.91 21.56
CA GLU A 26 4.93 1.59 22.69
C GLU A 26 3.63 2.41 22.70
N CYS A 27 3.59 3.53 21.96
CA CYS A 27 2.38 4.34 21.88
C CYS A 27 1.30 3.59 21.08
N PRO A 28 0.08 3.43 21.61
CA PRO A 28 -1.02 2.76 20.91
C PRO A 28 -1.38 3.48 19.61
N PHE A 29 -1.22 4.80 19.60
CA PHE A 29 -1.44 5.64 18.42
C PHE A 29 -0.25 5.68 17.47
N PHE A 30 0.82 4.94 17.75
CA PHE A 30 1.89 4.66 16.80
C PHE A 30 1.51 3.46 15.92
N ILE A 31 1.02 2.37 16.52
CA ILE A 31 0.61 1.14 15.80
C ILE A 31 -0.80 1.27 15.22
N LYS A 32 -1.75 1.85 15.98
CA LYS A 32 -3.16 1.98 15.60
C LYS A 32 -3.50 3.34 14.96
N GLY A 33 -2.55 4.27 14.91
CA GLY A 33 -2.76 5.66 14.45
C GLY A 33 -2.45 5.92 12.98
N ASN A 34 -2.61 7.19 12.59
CA ASN A 34 -2.53 7.71 11.22
C ASN A 34 -1.13 7.56 10.59
N GLN A 35 -0.85 6.34 10.10
CA GLN A 35 0.43 5.94 9.52
C GLN A 35 0.90 6.86 8.38
N LYS A 36 -0.02 7.49 7.65
CA LYS A 36 0.32 8.46 6.59
C LYS A 36 0.93 9.74 7.14
N LEU A 37 0.39 10.26 8.24
CA LEU A 37 0.96 11.45 8.91
C LEU A 37 2.32 11.12 9.54
N GLU A 38 2.45 9.94 10.14
CA GLU A 38 3.72 9.52 10.72
C GLU A 38 4.80 9.31 9.64
N GLN A 39 4.44 8.70 8.51
CA GLN A 39 5.33 8.58 7.34
C GLN A 39 5.74 9.94 6.78
N PHE A 40 4.83 10.91 6.76
CA PHE A 40 5.13 12.27 6.32
C PHE A 40 6.11 12.96 7.27
N ARG A 41 5.89 12.84 8.59
CA ARG A 41 6.84 13.34 9.60
C ARG A 41 8.21 12.71 9.44
N VAL A 42 8.29 11.37 9.40
CA VAL A 42 9.57 10.67 9.23
C VAL A 42 10.26 11.12 7.94
N ALA A 43 9.53 11.27 6.83
CA ALA A 43 10.13 11.68 5.57
C ALA A 43 10.63 13.14 5.54
N HIS A 44 10.16 14.02 6.44
CA HIS A 44 10.51 15.45 6.44
C HIS A 44 11.40 15.85 7.63
N GLU A 45 11.32 15.12 8.74
CA GLU A 45 12.08 15.38 9.97
C GLU A 45 13.36 14.55 10.05
N ASP A 46 13.45 13.41 9.33
CA ASP A 46 14.65 12.58 9.31
C ASP A 46 15.57 12.95 8.12
N PRO A 47 16.71 13.62 8.37
CA PRO A 47 17.67 13.98 7.31
C PRO A 47 18.33 12.76 6.66
N MET A 48 18.27 11.58 7.29
CA MET A 48 18.80 10.33 6.72
C MET A 48 17.77 9.60 5.84
N TYR A 49 16.52 10.06 5.81
CA TYR A 49 15.45 9.33 5.13
C TYR A 49 15.72 9.11 3.64
N ASP A 50 16.28 10.11 2.96
CA ASP A 50 16.61 10.03 1.53
C ASP A 50 17.72 9.02 1.26
N ILE A 51 18.76 9.03 2.08
CA ILE A 51 19.92 8.13 1.98
C ILE A 51 19.48 6.67 2.24
N ILE A 52 18.68 6.43 3.28
CA ILE A 52 18.17 5.08 3.58
C ILE A 52 17.25 4.58 2.45
N ARG A 53 16.43 5.47 1.88
CA ARG A 53 15.53 5.15 0.76
C ARG A 53 16.31 4.82 -0.52
N GLU A 54 17.40 5.53 -0.77
CA GLU A 54 18.30 5.28 -1.90
C GLU A 54 19.06 3.97 -1.74
N ASN A 55 19.66 3.70 -0.57
CA ASN A 55 20.34 2.43 -0.30
C ASN A 55 19.43 1.22 -0.50
N LYS A 56 18.17 1.28 -0.02
CA LYS A 56 17.18 0.21 -0.26
C LYS A 56 16.82 0.01 -1.72
N ARG A 57 16.90 1.05 -2.56
CA ARG A 57 16.72 0.92 -4.02
C ARG A 57 17.95 0.26 -4.62
N HIS A 58 19.13 0.76 -4.25
CA HIS A 58 20.41 0.24 -4.72
C HIS A 58 20.61 -1.24 -4.41
N GLU A 59 20.29 -1.69 -3.20
CA GLU A 59 20.35 -3.11 -2.80
C GLU A 59 19.44 -3.99 -3.68
N LYS A 60 18.23 -3.51 -3.99
CA LYS A 60 17.31 -4.22 -4.87
C LYS A 60 17.84 -4.30 -6.28
N ASP A 61 18.41 -3.21 -6.79
CA ASP A 61 18.97 -3.16 -8.14
C ASP A 61 20.18 -4.09 -8.27
N VAL A 62 21.05 -4.13 -7.26
CA VAL A 62 22.16 -5.09 -7.18
C VAL A 62 21.64 -6.53 -7.17
N ARG A 63 20.62 -6.83 -6.36
CA ARG A 63 20.01 -8.17 -6.33
C ARG A 63 19.40 -8.56 -7.68
N ILE A 64 18.72 -7.61 -8.34
CA ILE A 64 18.16 -7.83 -9.68
C ILE A 64 19.28 -8.10 -10.68
N HIS A 65 20.37 -7.34 -10.62
CA HIS A 65 21.53 -7.54 -11.49
C HIS A 65 22.17 -8.92 -11.29
N GLN A 66 22.37 -9.34 -10.04
CA GLN A 66 22.88 -10.68 -9.72
C GLN A 66 21.98 -11.79 -10.27
N LEU A 67 20.65 -11.66 -10.10
CA LEU A 67 19.69 -12.63 -10.62
C LEU A 67 19.69 -12.68 -12.15
N LYS A 68 19.79 -11.53 -12.82
CA LYS A 68 19.90 -11.47 -14.28
C LYS A 68 21.15 -12.20 -14.78
N LYS A 69 22.29 -11.96 -14.14
CA LYS A 69 23.55 -12.63 -14.49
C LYS A 69 23.44 -14.15 -14.38
N LEU A 70 22.89 -14.67 -13.27
CA LEU A 70 22.66 -16.10 -13.10
C LEU A 70 21.72 -16.70 -14.16
N LEU A 71 20.68 -15.96 -14.55
CA LEU A 71 19.77 -16.39 -15.62
C LEU A 71 20.49 -16.43 -16.98
N GLU A 72 21.29 -15.41 -17.27
CA GLU A 72 22.05 -15.31 -18.52
C GLU A 72 23.11 -16.41 -18.63
N ASP A 73 23.88 -16.62 -17.57
CA ASP A 73 24.86 -17.71 -17.44
C ASP A 73 24.19 -19.07 -17.63
N SER A 74 22.99 -19.29 -17.05
CA SER A 74 22.25 -20.55 -17.27
C SER A 74 21.70 -20.69 -18.69
N SER A 75 21.30 -19.59 -19.34
CA SER A 75 20.72 -19.63 -20.70
C SER A 75 21.73 -19.95 -21.78
N TYR A 76 23.00 -19.58 -21.57
CA TYR A 76 24.09 -19.85 -22.51
C TYR A 76 24.36 -21.36 -22.66
N TYR A 77 24.21 -22.14 -21.59
CA TYR A 77 24.43 -23.60 -21.62
C TYR A 77 23.26 -24.40 -22.25
N TYR A 78 22.09 -23.80 -22.45
CA TYR A 78 20.92 -24.46 -23.05
C TYR A 78 20.57 -23.95 -24.45
N SER A 79 21.39 -23.06 -25.03
CA SER A 79 21.07 -22.40 -26.29
C SER A 79 21.44 -23.18 -27.57
N ASP A 80 21.83 -24.46 -27.46
CA ASP A 80 22.03 -25.34 -28.63
C ASP A 80 21.07 -26.54 -28.68
N SER A 81 19.97 -26.51 -27.92
CA SER A 81 18.90 -27.51 -28.14
C SER A 81 17.50 -26.92 -28.00
N SER A 82 16.88 -26.74 -29.17
CA SER A 82 15.43 -26.82 -29.41
C SER A 82 14.62 -25.51 -29.37
N THR A 83 14.32 -25.00 -30.56
CA THR A 83 13.12 -24.21 -30.86
C THR A 83 11.83 -25.03 -30.67
N SER A 84 10.85 -24.58 -29.87
CA SER A 84 9.40 -24.51 -30.22
C SER A 84 8.47 -24.17 -29.02
N SER A 85 7.57 -23.18 -29.23
CA SER A 85 6.26 -22.93 -28.58
C SER A 85 6.17 -22.45 -27.11
N SER A 86 6.15 -21.12 -26.86
CA SER A 86 5.50 -20.56 -25.65
C SER A 86 4.91 -19.13 -25.78
N SER A 87 4.65 -18.65 -27.00
CA SER A 87 4.11 -17.30 -27.22
C SER A 87 2.57 -17.20 -27.07
N GLU A 88 1.84 -18.32 -27.18
CA GLU A 88 0.37 -18.34 -27.13
C GLU A 88 -0.24 -18.12 -25.71
N CYS A 89 0.47 -18.52 -24.66
CA CYS A 89 -0.09 -18.52 -23.30
C CYS A 89 -0.14 -17.12 -22.67
N LYS A 90 0.85 -16.26 -22.96
CA LYS A 90 0.93 -14.89 -22.45
C LYS A 90 -0.18 -13.99 -23.02
N GLU A 91 -0.55 -14.20 -24.29
CA GLU A 91 -1.60 -13.40 -24.94
C GLU A 91 -3.00 -13.75 -24.42
N LYS A 92 -3.31 -15.05 -24.27
CA LYS A 92 -4.57 -15.54 -23.66
C LYS A 92 -4.77 -14.96 -22.25
N HIS A 93 -3.71 -14.88 -21.45
CA HIS A 93 -3.77 -14.33 -20.09
C HIS A 93 -4.01 -12.80 -20.06
N LYS A 94 -3.39 -12.04 -20.97
CA LYS A 94 -3.63 -10.60 -21.14
C LYS A 94 -5.08 -10.33 -21.58
N ARG A 95 -5.62 -11.12 -22.52
CA ARG A 95 -7.00 -11.01 -23.02
C ARG A 95 -8.03 -11.30 -21.91
N LYS A 96 -7.80 -12.34 -21.08
CA LYS A 96 -8.65 -12.68 -19.93
C LYS A 96 -8.67 -11.55 -18.88
N LYS A 97 -7.51 -10.98 -18.54
CA LYS A 97 -7.39 -9.83 -17.60
C LYS A 97 -8.11 -8.57 -18.11
N LYS A 98 -8.03 -8.28 -19.43
CA LYS A 98 -8.74 -7.15 -20.06
C LYS A 98 -10.27 -7.35 -20.04
N LYS A 99 -10.76 -8.57 -20.30
CA LYS A 99 -12.20 -8.92 -20.25
C LYS A 99 -12.78 -8.79 -18.84
N GLU A 100 -12.04 -9.20 -17.81
CA GLU A 100 -12.46 -9.09 -16.41
C GLU A 100 -12.53 -7.62 -15.93
N LYS A 101 -11.52 -6.80 -16.27
CA LYS A 101 -11.50 -5.35 -15.96
C LYS A 101 -12.69 -4.62 -16.59
N HIS A 102 -13.05 -4.98 -17.82
CA HIS A 102 -14.22 -4.41 -18.51
C HIS A 102 -15.55 -4.80 -17.83
N LYS A 103 -15.69 -6.07 -17.40
CA LYS A 103 -16.89 -6.55 -16.68
C LYS A 103 -17.09 -5.82 -15.35
N LYS A 104 -16.01 -5.59 -14.58
CA LYS A 104 -16.04 -4.80 -13.32
C LYS A 104 -16.52 -3.37 -13.56
N ARG A 105 -15.94 -2.65 -14.54
CA ARG A 105 -16.36 -1.29 -14.92
C ARG A 105 -17.84 -1.20 -15.32
N LYS A 106 -18.37 -2.18 -16.07
CA LYS A 106 -19.80 -2.21 -16.48
C LYS A 106 -20.73 -2.39 -15.27
N LYS A 107 -20.36 -3.26 -14.31
CA LYS A 107 -21.13 -3.46 -13.06
C LYS A 107 -21.16 -2.20 -12.20
N GLU A 108 -20.03 -1.48 -12.11
CA GLU A 108 -19.93 -0.22 -11.37
C GLU A 108 -20.78 0.90 -11.99
N LYS A 109 -20.73 1.07 -13.33
CA LYS A 109 -21.58 2.03 -14.04
C LYS A 109 -23.07 1.75 -13.82
N LYS A 110 -23.49 0.47 -13.83
CA LYS A 110 -24.87 0.08 -13.51
C LYS A 110 -25.26 0.44 -12.06
N LYS A 111 -24.37 0.20 -11.07
CA LYS A 111 -24.60 0.59 -9.67
C LYS A 111 -24.75 2.11 -9.51
N LYS A 112 -23.87 2.91 -10.15
CA LYS A 112 -23.95 4.38 -10.12
C LYS A 112 -25.25 4.89 -10.76
N LYS A 113 -25.69 4.33 -11.90
CA LYS A 113 -26.99 4.67 -12.52
C LYS A 113 -28.18 4.33 -11.60
N LYS A 114 -28.18 3.18 -10.93
CA LYS A 114 -29.22 2.82 -9.96
C LYS A 114 -29.26 3.77 -8.76
N LYS A 115 -28.09 4.18 -8.22
CA LYS A 115 -28.01 5.15 -7.11
C LYS A 115 -28.57 6.52 -7.52
N LYS A 116 -28.22 7.02 -8.71
CA LYS A 116 -28.78 8.28 -9.24
C LYS A 116 -30.30 8.22 -9.43
N ARG A 117 -30.84 7.11 -9.95
CA ARG A 117 -32.30 6.92 -10.08
C ARG A 117 -33.00 6.92 -8.72
N LYS A 118 -32.45 6.23 -7.71
CA LYS A 118 -32.98 6.25 -6.33
C LYS A 118 -32.94 7.63 -5.67
N GLN A 119 -31.94 8.45 -5.99
CA GLN A 119 -31.87 9.82 -5.50
C GLN A 119 -32.86 10.74 -6.22
N LYS A 120 -33.05 10.57 -7.54
CA LYS A 120 -34.02 11.33 -8.32
C LYS A 120 -35.48 11.00 -7.97
N SER A 121 -35.79 9.76 -7.59
CA SER A 121 -37.13 9.39 -7.12
C SER A 121 -37.42 9.94 -5.72
N LYS A 122 -36.40 10.13 -4.87
CA LYS A 122 -36.54 10.74 -3.54
C LYS A 122 -36.68 12.26 -3.55
N SER A 123 -36.23 12.93 -4.61
CA SER A 123 -36.37 14.37 -4.77
C SER A 123 -37.69 14.80 -5.42
N ASN A 124 -38.50 13.85 -5.90
CA ASN A 124 -39.81 14.13 -6.49
C ASN A 124 -40.98 13.86 -5.53
N GLU A 125 -40.72 13.38 -4.30
CA GLU A 125 -41.72 13.18 -3.24
C GLU A 125 -41.73 14.33 -2.21
N SER A 126 -40.95 15.41 -2.40
CA SER A 126 -40.88 16.54 -1.47
C SER A 126 -41.25 17.89 -2.10
N SER A 127 -42.17 17.90 -3.07
CA SER A 127 -42.69 19.14 -3.67
C SER A 127 -44.18 19.04 -3.95
N ASP A 128 -44.95 18.59 -2.96
CA ASP A 128 -46.40 18.81 -2.91
C ASP A 128 -46.88 18.74 -1.44
N SER A 129 -46.72 19.84 -0.71
CA SER A 129 -47.47 20.22 0.51
C SER A 129 -47.07 21.65 0.90
N ASP A 130 -48.02 22.55 0.65
CA ASP A 130 -48.16 23.99 0.99
C ASP A 130 -47.17 25.02 0.38
#